data_AF-A0A2A6NWN4-F1
#
_entry.id   AF-A0A2A6NWN4-F1
#
_cell.length_a   1.000
_cell.length_b   1.000
_cell.length_c   1.000
_cell.angle_alpha   90.00
_cell.angle_beta   90.00
_cell.angle_gamma   90.00
#
_symmetry.space_group_name_H-M   'P 1'
#
loop_
_entity.id
_entity.type
_entity.pdbx_description
1 polymer ?
#
loop_
_entity_poly.entity_id
_entity_poly.type
_entity_poly.pdbx_seq_one_letter_code
_entity_poly.pdbx_strand_id
1 'polypeptide(L)'
;MADTMTVAAGDKIRCDACPVMCYIKPGAAGACDRYANHDGTLARVDPHVVLERTVSHGGKLVPFQASGDWDGKIVRHPELFVTAIGAGTTYPDYKPAPFIVSSEVDGVDMVTVVTEGIFSYCGVKLKIDTDRYLGPETAIVRAEGEAVGHVTTSEYGSQMLSLGGVHHLTGGSKKEGRVTCDTLMDLSNCKAVELTIDGGATVVVQAGKPPIVNGMAEERMRVGCGSATIGMFAKQWHGRVDEVVVVDDHITGVLSEHQAGKLLDIADTGIKMKGRRSTPGRYFQVADPGTGWGGTNISDPLSILGPFNAKEARPGLTMLMVSTTGEHASYYVLDEALKPIETEMPADLKFSVERIQENCEPALCTVLFMGGAGGSLRAGVTDNPVRLTRSVKDALTRVTSGGAPVYVWPGGGITFMVDVTQMPAGAFGYVPTPALVAPIEFTMKLSDYAALGGHMDYVRPLSSLRDSAEVRPMPYLPGRRA
;
A
#
# COMPACT_ATOMS: atom_id res chain seq x y z
N MET A 1 -20.50 29.49 -55.79
CA MET A 1 -20.06 28.08 -55.78
C MET A 1 -19.13 27.95 -54.59
N ALA A 2 -19.64 27.38 -53.50
CA ALA A 2 -18.86 27.10 -52.30
C ALA A 2 -18.09 25.81 -52.55
N ASP A 3 -16.77 25.93 -52.61
CA ASP A 3 -15.89 24.78 -52.77
C ASP A 3 -15.95 23.95 -51.49
N THR A 4 -16.51 22.76 -51.63
CA THR A 4 -16.75 21.84 -50.53
C THR A 4 -15.45 21.04 -50.38
N MET A 5 -14.56 21.48 -49.50
CA MET A 5 -13.38 20.70 -49.14
C MET A 5 -13.82 19.42 -48.43
N THR A 6 -13.91 18.34 -49.21
CA THR A 6 -13.91 16.96 -48.71
C THR A 6 -12.60 16.70 -47.97
N VAL A 7 -12.66 16.67 -46.64
CA VAL A 7 -11.55 16.25 -45.78
C VAL A 7 -11.26 14.77 -46.07
N ALA A 8 -10.05 14.47 -46.54
CA ALA A 8 -9.61 13.13 -46.85
C ALA A 8 -9.53 12.28 -45.57
N ALA A 9 -10.19 11.12 -45.58
CA ALA A 9 -10.02 10.07 -44.59
C ALA A 9 -8.59 9.50 -44.71
N GLY A 10 -7.64 9.99 -43.90
CA GLY A 10 -6.26 9.53 -43.96
C GLY A 10 -5.24 10.10 -42.97
N ASP A 11 -5.53 11.19 -42.25
CA ASP A 11 -4.47 11.86 -41.49
C ASP A 11 -4.29 11.38 -40.05
N LYS A 12 -3.01 11.18 -39.69
CA LYS A 12 -2.58 11.01 -38.30
C LYS A 12 -2.97 12.26 -37.52
N ILE A 13 -3.55 12.07 -36.33
CA ILE A 13 -3.80 13.18 -35.41
C ILE A 13 -2.59 13.39 -34.50
N ARG A 14 -2.37 14.62 -34.05
CA ARG A 14 -1.43 14.93 -32.98
C ARG A 14 -2.19 14.98 -31.66
N CYS A 15 -1.87 14.08 -30.73
CA CYS A 15 -2.44 14.11 -29.39
C CYS A 15 -1.84 15.28 -28.60
N ASP A 16 -2.66 16.04 -27.86
CA ASP A 16 -2.22 17.15 -27.02
C ASP A 16 -2.46 16.90 -25.52
N ALA A 17 -2.85 15.68 -25.13
CA ALA A 17 -3.18 15.32 -23.76
C ALA A 17 -1.98 15.20 -22.80
N CYS A 18 -0.74 15.23 -23.32
CA CYS A 18 0.49 15.21 -22.52
C CYS A 18 1.69 15.82 -23.28
N PRO A 19 2.82 16.09 -22.60
CA PRO A 19 4.00 16.73 -23.21
C PRO A 19 4.62 15.99 -24.40
N VAL A 20 4.40 14.68 -24.53
CA VAL A 20 4.97 13.86 -25.62
C VAL A 20 4.40 14.25 -26.98
N MET A 21 3.14 14.71 -27.01
CA MET A 21 2.42 15.10 -28.21
C MET A 21 2.54 14.11 -29.39
N CYS A 22 2.29 12.82 -29.13
CA CYS A 22 2.50 11.76 -30.11
C CYS A 22 1.52 11.84 -31.31
N TYR A 23 1.97 11.37 -32.48
CA TYR A 23 1.12 11.21 -33.66
C TYR A 23 0.44 9.83 -33.65
N ILE A 24 -0.89 9.80 -33.78
CA ILE A 24 -1.70 8.59 -33.71
C ILE A 24 -2.33 8.30 -35.08
N LYS A 25 -2.05 7.13 -35.65
CA LYS A 25 -2.66 6.67 -36.91
C LYS A 25 -4.15 6.33 -36.70
N PRO A 26 -5.02 6.49 -37.71
CA PRO A 26 -6.42 6.06 -37.62
C PRO A 26 -6.56 4.62 -37.11
N GLY A 27 -7.44 4.40 -36.14
CA GLY A 27 -7.69 3.10 -35.51
C GLY A 27 -6.60 2.61 -34.54
N ALA A 28 -5.54 3.40 -34.30
CA ALA A 28 -4.48 3.06 -33.35
C ALA A 28 -4.64 3.82 -32.01
N ALA A 29 -4.07 3.25 -30.95
CA ALA A 29 -3.85 3.94 -29.69
C ALA A 29 -2.56 4.78 -29.73
N GLY A 30 -2.53 5.86 -28.96
CA GLY A 30 -1.33 6.65 -28.69
C GLY A 30 -0.38 5.91 -27.75
N ALA A 31 0.84 6.44 -27.59
CA ALA A 31 1.92 5.77 -26.88
C ALA A 31 1.68 5.50 -25.37
N CYS A 32 0.61 6.07 -24.80
CA CYS A 32 0.17 5.83 -23.42
C CYS A 32 -1.03 4.88 -23.32
N ASP A 33 -1.53 4.36 -24.45
CA ASP A 33 -2.73 3.53 -24.57
C ASP A 33 -4.05 4.15 -24.05
N ARG A 34 -4.05 5.41 -23.58
CA ARG A 34 -5.23 6.11 -23.02
C ARG A 34 -6.05 6.87 -24.07
N TYR A 35 -5.44 7.26 -25.17
CA TYR A 35 -6.08 8.01 -26.26
C TYR A 35 -5.90 7.28 -27.57
N ALA A 36 -6.87 7.35 -28.47
CA ALA A 36 -6.85 6.75 -29.78
C ALA A 36 -7.31 7.73 -30.85
N ASN A 37 -6.94 7.45 -32.10
CA ASN A 37 -7.47 8.17 -33.25
C ASN A 37 -8.71 7.43 -33.76
N HIS A 38 -9.89 7.97 -33.44
CA HIS A 38 -11.16 7.50 -33.97
C HIS A 38 -11.61 8.43 -35.09
N ASP A 39 -11.52 7.97 -36.34
CA ASP A 39 -11.98 8.68 -37.53
C ASP A 39 -11.47 10.13 -37.64
N GLY A 40 -10.20 10.35 -37.31
CA GLY A 40 -9.57 11.67 -37.34
C GLY A 40 -9.80 12.52 -36.08
N THR A 41 -10.43 11.96 -35.06
CA THR A 41 -10.70 12.61 -33.77
C THR A 41 -9.92 11.95 -32.65
N LEU A 42 -9.33 12.74 -31.75
CA LEU A 42 -8.71 12.22 -30.53
C LEU A 42 -9.81 11.76 -29.58
N ALA A 43 -9.95 10.45 -29.42
CA ALA A 43 -10.93 9.84 -28.52
C ALA A 43 -10.22 9.23 -27.33
N ARG A 44 -10.85 9.31 -26.15
CA ARG A 44 -10.37 8.60 -24.97
C ARG A 44 -10.83 7.14 -25.01
N VAL A 45 -9.93 6.23 -24.61
CA VAL A 45 -10.17 4.78 -24.67
C VAL A 45 -10.72 4.24 -23.34
N ASP A 46 -10.41 4.88 -22.22
CA ASP A 46 -10.91 4.47 -20.90
C ASP A 46 -12.33 4.99 -20.64
N PRO A 47 -13.26 4.14 -20.15
CA PRO A 47 -14.60 4.57 -19.78
C PRO A 47 -14.54 5.53 -18.58
N HIS A 48 -15.38 6.58 -18.58
CA HIS A 48 -15.62 7.42 -17.41
C HIS A 48 -16.39 6.61 -16.36
N VAL A 49 -15.68 6.05 -15.38
CA VAL A 49 -16.17 4.86 -14.63
C VAL A 49 -17.37 5.13 -13.72
N VAL A 50 -17.70 6.36 -13.31
CA VAL A 50 -18.70 6.55 -12.23
C VAL A 50 -20.09 7.02 -12.70
N LEU A 51 -20.21 7.83 -13.75
CA LEU A 51 -21.54 8.27 -14.21
C LEU A 51 -22.31 7.12 -14.88
N GLU A 52 -21.63 6.33 -15.72
CA GLU A 52 -22.27 5.28 -16.52
C GLU A 52 -22.54 4.00 -15.71
N ARG A 53 -21.66 3.63 -14.78
CA ARG A 53 -21.78 2.39 -13.99
C ARG A 53 -22.92 2.43 -12.98
N THR A 54 -23.15 3.60 -12.36
CA THR A 54 -24.27 3.83 -11.43
C THR A 54 -25.62 3.84 -12.16
N VAL A 55 -25.66 4.42 -13.38
CA VAL A 55 -26.89 4.53 -14.18
C VAL A 55 -27.24 3.21 -14.89
N SER A 56 -26.25 2.51 -15.45
CA SER A 56 -26.44 1.23 -16.17
C SER A 56 -26.86 0.06 -15.27
N HIS A 57 -26.56 0.12 -13.97
CA HIS A 57 -26.91 -0.92 -12.99
C HIS A 57 -28.13 -0.54 -12.12
N GLY A 58 -28.90 0.49 -12.49
CA GLY A 58 -30.12 0.88 -11.79
C GLY A 58 -29.89 1.50 -10.40
N GLY A 59 -28.70 2.05 -10.14
CA GLY A 59 -28.36 2.71 -8.88
C GLY A 59 -29.14 4.02 -8.69
N LYS A 60 -29.74 4.19 -7.50
CA LYS A 60 -30.41 5.45 -7.13
C LYS A 60 -29.38 6.54 -6.81
N LEU A 61 -29.66 7.75 -7.28
CA LEU A 61 -28.93 8.98 -7.00
C LEU A 61 -29.22 9.40 -5.56
N VAL A 62 -28.22 9.48 -4.68
CA VAL A 62 -28.39 9.91 -3.28
C VAL A 62 -27.44 11.08 -2.98
N PRO A 63 -27.93 12.17 -2.35
CA PRO A 63 -27.10 13.31 -1.95
C PRO A 63 -26.00 12.91 -0.95
N PHE A 64 -24.88 13.62 -0.98
CA PHE A 64 -23.87 13.60 0.09
C PHE A 64 -24.57 14.01 1.40
N GLN A 65 -24.37 13.23 2.48
CA GLN A 65 -24.94 13.47 3.83
C GLN A 65 -26.48 13.40 3.99
N ALA A 66 -27.06 12.20 3.96
CA ALA A 66 -28.30 12.00 4.73
C ALA A 66 -28.02 12.14 6.25
N SER A 67 -28.43 13.28 6.81
CA SER A 67 -28.72 13.45 8.24
C SER A 67 -30.01 12.68 8.56
N GLY A 68 -29.83 11.42 8.97
CA GLY A 68 -30.88 10.53 9.44
C GLY A 68 -30.27 9.52 10.39
N ASP A 69 -31.05 9.07 11.38
CA ASP A 69 -30.63 8.25 12.52
C ASP A 69 -29.61 7.16 12.14
N TRP A 70 -28.47 7.20 12.83
CA TRP A 70 -27.33 6.32 12.63
C TRP A 70 -27.64 4.90 13.11
N ASP A 71 -27.60 3.91 12.22
CA ASP A 71 -27.92 2.49 12.49
C ASP A 71 -26.69 1.65 12.89
N GLY A 72 -25.56 2.29 13.23
CA GLY A 72 -24.37 1.62 13.74
C GLY A 72 -23.47 0.96 12.69
N LYS A 73 -23.68 1.20 11.39
CA LYS A 73 -22.77 0.70 10.33
C LYS A 73 -21.65 1.71 10.02
N ILE A 74 -20.41 1.21 9.97
CA ILE A 74 -19.16 2.01 9.85
C ILE A 74 -18.82 2.35 8.39
N VAL A 75 -19.37 1.63 7.41
CA VAL A 75 -19.04 1.82 5.99
C VAL A 75 -20.29 2.17 5.19
N ARG A 76 -20.38 3.41 4.70
CA ARG A 76 -21.33 3.84 3.66
C ARG A 76 -20.65 3.76 2.30
N HIS A 77 -21.19 2.97 1.35
CA HIS A 77 -20.83 2.99 -0.07
C HIS A 77 -22.04 2.62 -0.95
N PRO A 78 -22.19 3.11 -2.20
CA PRO A 78 -21.57 4.26 -2.84
C PRO A 78 -22.57 5.42 -3.07
N GLU A 79 -22.13 6.60 -2.66
CA GLU A 79 -22.74 7.91 -2.88
C GLU A 79 -22.37 8.41 -4.30
N LEU A 80 -23.15 9.29 -4.92
CA LEU A 80 -22.76 9.90 -6.19
C LEU A 80 -21.43 10.64 -6.03
N PHE A 81 -20.39 10.14 -6.71
CA PHE A 81 -19.06 10.73 -6.68
C PHE A 81 -18.56 10.97 -8.10
N VAL A 82 -18.16 12.20 -8.43
CA VAL A 82 -17.50 12.47 -9.72
C VAL A 82 -16.01 12.13 -9.56
N THR A 83 -15.55 11.10 -10.27
CA THR A 83 -14.16 10.64 -10.22
C THR A 83 -13.30 11.27 -11.30
N ALA A 84 -12.01 11.45 -11.01
CA ALA A 84 -11.03 11.87 -12.00
C ALA A 84 -10.55 10.76 -12.92
N ILE A 85 -10.91 9.51 -12.68
CA ILE A 85 -10.55 8.40 -13.57
C ILE A 85 -11.18 8.66 -14.93
N GLY A 86 -10.33 8.84 -15.95
CA GLY A 86 -10.82 9.16 -17.29
C GLY A 86 -11.01 10.65 -17.56
N ALA A 87 -10.88 11.54 -16.58
CA ALA A 87 -11.21 12.97 -16.72
C ALA A 87 -10.36 13.70 -17.74
N GLY A 88 -9.13 13.25 -17.96
CA GLY A 88 -8.14 14.01 -18.71
C GLY A 88 -7.26 14.81 -17.75
N THR A 89 -6.28 15.50 -18.32
CA THR A 89 -5.27 16.22 -17.56
C THR A 89 -5.49 17.72 -17.71
N THR A 90 -4.85 18.51 -16.85
CA THR A 90 -4.74 19.96 -17.02
C THR A 90 -3.70 20.36 -18.07
N TYR A 91 -3.24 19.43 -18.91
CA TYR A 91 -2.16 19.68 -19.86
C TYR A 91 -2.71 20.21 -21.20
N PRO A 92 -2.01 21.18 -21.86
CA PRO A 92 -0.93 21.98 -21.32
C PRO A 92 -1.36 22.85 -20.14
N ASP A 93 -0.45 23.01 -19.17
CA ASP A 93 -0.69 23.43 -17.78
C ASP A 93 -1.40 24.79 -17.53
N TYR A 94 -1.76 25.52 -18.58
CA TYR A 94 -2.55 26.74 -18.50
C TYR A 94 -4.07 26.49 -18.58
N LYS A 95 -4.50 25.28 -18.92
CA LYS A 95 -5.92 24.93 -19.06
C LYS A 95 -6.51 24.58 -17.68
N PRO A 96 -7.74 25.05 -17.36
CA PRO A 96 -8.48 24.56 -16.20
C PRO A 96 -8.69 23.04 -16.24
N ALA A 97 -8.97 22.45 -15.09
CA ALA A 97 -9.33 21.05 -14.97
C ALA A 97 -10.48 20.70 -15.93
N PRO A 98 -10.44 19.52 -16.58
CA PRO A 98 -11.43 19.15 -17.60
C PRO A 98 -12.87 19.21 -17.08
N PHE A 99 -13.08 18.88 -15.81
CA PHE A 99 -14.38 18.94 -15.15
C PHE A 99 -14.28 19.72 -13.84
N ILE A 100 -15.03 20.81 -13.77
CA ILE A 100 -15.29 21.59 -12.57
C ILE A 100 -16.81 21.57 -12.39
N VAL A 101 -17.27 20.75 -11.46
CA VAL A 101 -18.68 20.36 -11.40
C VAL A 101 -19.32 20.90 -10.14
N SER A 102 -20.41 21.65 -10.28
CA SER A 102 -21.21 22.10 -9.15
C SER A 102 -22.37 21.15 -8.86
N SER A 103 -22.68 21.00 -7.57
CA SER A 103 -23.81 20.22 -7.07
C SER A 103 -24.29 20.79 -5.75
N GLU A 104 -25.59 20.76 -5.51
CA GLU A 104 -26.14 21.06 -4.18
C GLU A 104 -26.12 19.79 -3.32
N VAL A 105 -25.67 19.93 -2.08
CA VAL A 105 -25.55 18.88 -1.09
C VAL A 105 -26.10 19.42 0.21
N ASP A 106 -27.23 18.87 0.70
CA ASP A 106 -27.92 19.33 1.92
C ASP A 106 -28.14 20.85 1.98
N GLY A 107 -28.52 21.47 0.86
CA GLY A 107 -28.71 22.92 0.76
C GLY A 107 -27.40 23.73 0.76
N VAL A 108 -26.24 23.08 0.60
CA VAL A 108 -24.94 23.72 0.43
C VAL A 108 -24.47 23.57 -1.01
N ASP A 109 -24.15 24.69 -1.65
CA ASP A 109 -23.51 24.68 -2.96
C ASP A 109 -22.08 24.17 -2.85
N MET A 110 -21.83 23.00 -3.45
CA MET A 110 -20.54 22.35 -3.50
C MET A 110 -19.97 22.41 -4.92
N VAL A 111 -18.65 22.32 -5.00
CA VAL A 111 -17.93 22.13 -6.26
C VAL A 111 -16.89 21.03 -6.10
N THR A 112 -16.78 20.19 -7.11
CA THR A 112 -15.73 19.18 -7.24
C THR A 112 -14.92 19.46 -8.50
N VAL A 113 -13.63 19.73 -8.32
CA VAL A 113 -12.66 19.86 -9.40
C VAL A 113 -11.99 18.52 -9.63
N VAL A 114 -11.99 18.06 -10.88
CA VAL A 114 -11.68 16.68 -11.24
C VAL A 114 -10.63 16.67 -12.35
N THR A 115 -9.47 16.07 -12.07
CA THR A 115 -8.38 15.95 -13.06
C THR A 115 -7.49 14.74 -12.77
N GLU A 116 -6.89 14.20 -13.82
CA GLU A 116 -5.76 13.30 -13.69
C GLU A 116 -4.46 14.11 -13.64
N GLY A 117 -3.63 13.83 -12.64
CA GLY A 117 -2.29 14.39 -12.53
C GLY A 117 -1.27 13.53 -13.25
N ILE A 118 -0.33 14.15 -13.95
CA ILE A 118 0.90 13.48 -14.41
C ILE A 118 1.95 13.64 -13.30
N PHE A 119 2.25 12.56 -12.59
CA PHE A 119 3.12 12.54 -11.43
C PHE A 119 4.51 12.00 -11.77
N SER A 120 5.45 12.89 -12.04
CA SER A 120 6.88 12.56 -12.13
C SER A 120 7.57 12.49 -10.75
N TYR A 121 6.95 13.12 -9.74
CA TYR A 121 7.39 13.11 -8.35
C TYR A 121 6.46 12.20 -7.54
N CYS A 122 6.50 10.90 -7.84
CA CYS A 122 5.71 9.89 -7.13
C CYS A 122 6.48 8.59 -6.93
N GLY A 123 5.91 7.73 -6.09
CA GLY A 123 6.35 6.37 -5.89
C GLY A 123 5.28 5.60 -5.11
N VAL A 124 5.61 4.38 -4.73
CA VAL A 124 4.79 3.59 -3.79
C VAL A 124 5.54 3.34 -2.50
N LYS A 125 4.80 3.14 -1.43
CA LYS A 125 5.30 2.65 -0.13
C LYS A 125 4.67 1.30 0.12
N LEU A 126 5.50 0.30 0.37
CA LEU A 126 5.05 -1.07 0.63
C LEU A 126 5.24 -1.39 2.10
N LYS A 127 4.19 -1.91 2.74
CA LYS A 127 4.27 -2.62 4.01
C LYS A 127 4.10 -4.10 3.72
N ILE A 128 5.10 -4.90 4.04
CA ILE A 128 5.14 -6.34 3.77
C ILE A 128 5.13 -7.05 5.11
N ASP A 129 4.02 -7.72 5.44
CA ASP A 129 3.90 -8.48 6.68
C ASP A 129 4.65 -9.80 6.54
N THR A 130 5.74 -9.94 7.29
CA THR A 130 6.62 -11.11 7.22
C THR A 130 7.60 -11.10 8.39
N ASP A 131 7.82 -12.28 8.99
CA ASP A 131 8.93 -12.50 9.91
C ASP A 131 10.22 -12.90 9.16
N ARG A 132 10.14 -13.28 7.87
CA ARG A 132 11.30 -13.64 7.06
C ARG A 132 12.08 -12.38 6.69
N TYR A 133 13.38 -12.40 6.97
CA TYR A 133 14.27 -11.30 6.61
C TYR A 133 14.32 -11.06 5.10
N LEU A 134 13.96 -9.84 4.66
CA LEU A 134 13.97 -9.44 3.26
C LEU A 134 15.32 -8.89 2.82
N GLY A 135 16.07 -8.26 3.70
CA GLY A 135 17.39 -7.69 3.40
C GLY A 135 17.72 -6.48 4.26
N PRO A 136 18.96 -5.97 4.18
CA PRO A 136 19.38 -4.88 5.04
C PRO A 136 18.65 -3.59 4.69
N GLU A 137 18.37 -2.76 5.70
CA GLU A 137 17.87 -1.40 5.46
C GLU A 137 18.80 -0.67 4.49
N THR A 138 18.21 0.17 3.63
CA THR A 138 18.87 0.89 2.51
C THR A 138 19.33 0.02 1.34
N ALA A 139 19.22 -1.31 1.41
CA ALA A 139 19.52 -2.19 0.27
C ALA A 139 18.70 -1.80 -0.96
N ILE A 140 19.32 -1.89 -2.13
CA ILE A 140 18.65 -1.60 -3.40
C ILE A 140 17.61 -2.68 -3.67
N VAL A 141 16.40 -2.24 -4.02
CA VAL A 141 15.34 -3.10 -4.54
C VAL A 141 15.37 -3.02 -6.05
N ARG A 142 15.32 -4.19 -6.70
CA ARG A 142 15.38 -4.33 -8.15
C ARG A 142 14.14 -4.99 -8.72
N ALA A 143 13.77 -4.56 -9.92
CA ALA A 143 12.81 -5.23 -10.80
C ALA A 143 13.47 -5.35 -12.19
N GLU A 144 13.34 -6.48 -12.87
CA GLU A 144 14.02 -6.74 -14.17
C GLU A 144 15.54 -6.39 -14.18
N GLY A 145 16.19 -6.51 -13.01
CA GLY A 145 17.59 -6.14 -12.77
C GLY A 145 17.88 -4.63 -12.58
N GLU A 146 16.92 -3.75 -12.84
CA GLU A 146 17.05 -2.30 -12.65
C GLU A 146 16.78 -1.90 -11.20
N ALA A 147 17.49 -0.89 -10.69
CA ALA A 147 17.22 -0.32 -9.38
C ALA A 147 15.93 0.50 -9.42
N VAL A 148 14.92 0.10 -8.64
CA VAL A 148 13.60 0.75 -8.63
C VAL A 148 13.24 1.35 -7.26
N GLY A 149 14.08 1.15 -6.25
CA GLY A 149 13.87 1.65 -4.91
C GLY A 149 14.84 1.08 -3.89
N HIS A 150 14.44 1.07 -2.62
CA HIS A 150 15.24 0.51 -1.54
C HIS A 150 14.38 -0.04 -0.39
N VAL A 151 15.00 -0.90 0.43
CA VAL A 151 14.47 -1.36 1.72
C VAL A 151 14.49 -0.18 2.70
N THR A 152 13.34 0.10 3.31
CA THR A 152 13.14 1.14 4.33
C THR A 152 13.03 0.50 5.71
N THR A 153 13.05 1.32 6.75
CA THR A 153 12.91 0.92 8.15
C THR A 153 11.78 -0.07 8.37
N SER A 154 12.09 -1.17 9.05
CA SER A 154 11.11 -2.17 9.47
C SER A 154 10.26 -1.62 10.61
N GLU A 155 8.96 -1.87 10.57
CA GLU A 155 8.03 -1.47 11.62
C GLU A 155 7.15 -2.66 11.98
N TYR A 156 6.97 -2.88 13.29
CA TYR A 156 6.10 -3.88 13.91
C TYR A 156 5.60 -5.02 13.01
N GLY A 157 6.35 -6.13 12.94
CA GLY A 157 5.94 -7.33 12.19
C GLY A 157 5.95 -7.18 10.66
N SER A 158 6.47 -6.06 10.15
CA SER A 158 6.54 -5.79 8.73
C SER A 158 7.89 -5.22 8.32
N GLN A 159 8.29 -5.53 7.10
CA GLN A 159 9.42 -4.88 6.43
C GLN A 159 8.90 -3.96 5.32
N MET A 160 9.54 -2.81 5.17
CA MET A 160 9.03 -1.73 4.34
C MET A 160 9.89 -1.54 3.09
N LEU A 161 9.27 -1.27 1.94
CA LEU A 161 10.00 -0.85 0.73
C LEU A 161 9.52 0.52 0.26
N SER A 162 10.44 1.35 -0.21
CA SER A 162 10.14 2.60 -0.90
C SER A 162 10.58 2.51 -2.36
N LEU A 163 9.61 2.44 -3.27
CA LEU A 163 9.86 2.32 -4.71
C LEU A 163 9.47 3.60 -5.45
N GLY A 164 10.17 3.87 -6.56
CA GLY A 164 9.95 5.06 -7.38
C GLY A 164 10.68 6.30 -6.89
N GLY A 165 10.16 7.46 -7.25
CA GLY A 165 10.80 8.76 -7.04
C GLY A 165 11.44 9.32 -8.31
N VAL A 166 11.68 10.63 -8.32
CA VAL A 166 12.14 11.37 -9.51
C VAL A 166 13.45 10.82 -10.08
N HIS A 167 14.36 10.35 -9.22
CA HIS A 167 15.64 9.79 -9.62
C HIS A 167 15.48 8.48 -10.40
N HIS A 168 14.64 7.56 -9.93
CA HIS A 168 14.39 6.30 -10.63
C HIS A 168 13.54 6.47 -11.88
N LEU A 169 12.54 7.37 -11.85
CA LEU A 169 11.69 7.63 -13.01
C LEU A 169 12.40 8.39 -14.14
N THR A 170 13.23 9.38 -13.80
CA THR A 170 13.76 10.34 -14.78
C THR A 170 15.25 10.66 -14.66
N GLY A 171 15.89 10.37 -13.53
CA GLY A 171 17.30 10.68 -13.28
C GLY A 171 18.28 9.59 -13.71
N GLY A 172 17.81 8.35 -13.80
CA GLY A 172 18.60 7.18 -14.16
C GLY A 172 18.67 6.90 -15.66
N SER A 173 18.88 5.63 -16.00
CA SER A 173 18.89 5.20 -17.41
C SER A 173 17.47 5.18 -18.01
N LYS A 174 17.35 5.21 -19.34
CA LYS A 174 16.03 5.02 -19.99
C LYS A 174 15.38 3.69 -19.63
N LYS A 175 16.18 2.64 -19.45
CA LYS A 175 15.69 1.31 -19.06
C LYS A 175 15.18 1.34 -17.62
N GLU A 176 15.94 1.93 -16.71
CA GLU A 176 15.56 2.12 -15.31
C GLU A 176 14.24 2.89 -15.16
N GLY A 177 14.09 4.01 -15.85
CA GLY A 177 12.86 4.80 -15.82
C GLY A 177 11.64 4.03 -16.34
N ARG A 178 11.79 3.26 -17.42
CA ARG A 178 10.73 2.40 -17.95
C ARG A 178 10.35 1.31 -16.96
N VAL A 179 11.33 0.55 -16.46
CA VAL A 179 11.09 -0.57 -15.53
C VAL A 179 10.50 -0.07 -14.22
N THR A 180 10.98 1.05 -13.69
CA THR A 180 10.40 1.71 -12.52
C THR A 180 8.95 2.07 -12.78
N CYS A 181 8.64 2.72 -13.91
CA CYS A 181 7.27 3.10 -14.25
C CYS A 181 6.34 1.89 -14.42
N ASP A 182 6.81 0.83 -15.09
CA ASP A 182 6.08 -0.44 -15.26
C ASP A 182 5.80 -1.10 -13.89
N THR A 183 6.82 -1.17 -13.02
CA THR A 183 6.72 -1.70 -11.64
C THR A 183 5.68 -0.93 -10.81
N LEU A 184 5.77 0.41 -10.80
CA LEU A 184 4.85 1.27 -10.06
C LEU A 184 3.42 1.17 -10.61
N MET A 185 3.27 1.05 -11.93
CA MET A 185 1.98 0.89 -12.58
C MET A 185 1.27 -0.38 -12.15
N ASP A 186 1.98 -1.50 -12.20
CA ASP A 186 1.43 -2.81 -11.86
C ASP A 186 1.02 -2.84 -10.38
N LEU A 187 1.89 -2.37 -9.48
CA LEU A 187 1.56 -2.28 -8.05
C LEU A 187 0.37 -1.34 -7.79
N SER A 188 0.32 -0.19 -8.45
CA SER A 188 -0.78 0.78 -8.26
C SER A 188 -2.12 0.28 -8.81
N ASN A 189 -2.09 -0.65 -9.77
CA ASN A 189 -3.27 -1.34 -10.28
C ASN A 189 -3.47 -2.74 -9.65
N CYS A 190 -2.93 -2.98 -8.45
CA CYS A 190 -3.11 -4.20 -7.65
C CYS A 190 -2.63 -5.49 -8.34
N LYS A 191 -1.67 -5.41 -9.26
CA LYS A 191 -1.01 -6.57 -9.88
C LYS A 191 0.19 -7.02 -9.07
N ALA A 192 0.54 -8.30 -9.20
CA ALA A 192 1.70 -8.87 -8.55
C ALA A 192 3.00 -8.46 -9.25
N VAL A 193 4.04 -8.16 -8.48
CA VAL A 193 5.37 -7.82 -8.96
C VAL A 193 6.42 -8.61 -8.19
N GLU A 194 7.35 -9.24 -8.91
CA GLU A 194 8.54 -9.86 -8.33
C GLU A 194 9.66 -8.82 -8.19
N LEU A 195 10.24 -8.76 -7.00
CA LEU A 195 11.32 -7.85 -6.63
C LEU A 195 12.49 -8.66 -6.07
N THR A 196 13.72 -8.21 -6.34
CA THR A 196 14.93 -8.76 -5.72
C THR A 196 15.62 -7.69 -4.90
N ILE A 197 16.13 -8.07 -3.72
CA ILE A 197 16.82 -7.16 -2.82
C ILE A 197 18.31 -7.48 -2.83
N ASP A 198 19.14 -6.48 -3.05
CA ASP A 198 20.60 -6.66 -3.05
C ASP A 198 21.09 -7.16 -1.67
N GLY A 199 21.69 -8.35 -1.65
CA GLY A 199 22.11 -9.00 -0.41
C GLY A 199 20.96 -9.55 0.44
N GLY A 200 19.76 -9.70 -0.14
CA GLY A 200 18.55 -10.11 0.54
C GLY A 200 17.73 -11.16 -0.23
N ALA A 201 16.42 -11.12 -0.03
CA ALA A 201 15.46 -12.06 -0.56
C ALA A 201 14.95 -11.67 -1.97
N THR A 202 14.37 -12.66 -2.64
CA THR A 202 13.41 -12.43 -3.72
C THR A 202 12.01 -12.42 -3.11
N VAL A 203 11.20 -11.40 -3.44
CA VAL A 203 9.85 -11.24 -2.89
C VAL A 203 8.84 -10.92 -3.98
N VAL A 204 7.72 -11.64 -4.00
CA VAL A 204 6.55 -11.29 -4.80
C VAL A 204 5.57 -10.54 -3.92
N VAL A 205 5.18 -9.34 -4.36
CA VAL A 205 4.28 -8.44 -3.65
C VAL A 205 3.05 -8.12 -4.48
N GLN A 206 1.89 -8.08 -3.85
CA GLN A 206 0.63 -7.67 -4.48
C GLN A 206 -0.30 -7.05 -3.43
N ALA A 207 -0.87 -5.88 -3.74
CA ALA A 207 -1.76 -5.18 -2.82
C ALA A 207 -2.90 -6.08 -2.31
N GLY A 208 -3.06 -6.18 -0.99
CA GLY A 208 -4.10 -6.98 -0.34
C GLY A 208 -3.90 -8.49 -0.43
N LYS A 209 -2.69 -8.97 -0.78
CA LYS A 209 -2.34 -10.40 -0.82
C LYS A 209 -1.12 -10.70 0.05
N PRO A 210 -0.98 -11.93 0.57
CA PRO A 210 0.21 -12.30 1.32
C PRO A 210 1.47 -12.24 0.45
N PRO A 211 2.62 -11.80 0.99
CA PRO A 211 3.88 -11.84 0.25
C PRO A 211 4.36 -13.27 0.02
N ILE A 212 5.13 -13.48 -1.05
CA ILE A 212 5.86 -14.72 -1.28
C ILE A 212 7.35 -14.41 -1.18
N VAL A 213 8.01 -14.87 -0.12
CA VAL A 213 9.43 -14.62 0.14
C VAL A 213 10.22 -15.88 -0.18
N ASN A 214 11.17 -15.79 -1.12
CA ASN A 214 11.98 -16.92 -1.60
C ASN A 214 11.13 -18.15 -2.00
N GLY A 215 9.97 -17.91 -2.61
CA GLY A 215 9.03 -18.96 -3.04
C GLY A 215 8.08 -19.46 -1.95
N MET A 216 8.20 -18.99 -0.70
CA MET A 216 7.32 -19.36 0.41
C MET A 216 6.29 -18.25 0.66
N ALA A 217 5.01 -18.59 0.56
CA ALA A 217 3.93 -17.67 0.90
C ALA A 217 3.90 -17.45 2.43
N GLU A 218 3.84 -16.20 2.85
CA GLU A 218 3.57 -15.86 4.25
C GLU A 218 2.09 -16.06 4.56
N GLU A 219 1.80 -16.56 5.76
CA GLU A 219 0.42 -16.74 6.21
C GLU A 219 0.02 -15.76 7.30
N ARG A 220 0.95 -15.39 8.18
CA ARG A 220 0.66 -14.73 9.45
C ARG A 220 1.60 -13.57 9.74
N MET A 221 1.02 -12.48 10.24
CA MET A 221 1.73 -11.37 10.86
C MET A 221 1.78 -11.61 12.38
N ARG A 222 2.98 -11.57 12.97
CA ARG A 222 3.14 -11.78 14.42
C ARG A 222 2.36 -10.75 15.25
N VAL A 223 1.80 -11.21 16.38
CA VAL A 223 1.12 -10.37 17.39
C VAL A 223 2.09 -9.53 18.24
N GLY A 224 3.38 -9.84 18.21
CA GLY A 224 4.40 -9.11 18.95
C GLY A 224 5.74 -9.81 18.93
N CYS A 225 6.75 -9.14 19.48
CA CYS A 225 8.06 -9.74 19.70
C CYS A 225 7.99 -10.84 20.78
N GLY A 226 9.05 -11.65 20.90
CA GLY A 226 9.05 -12.78 21.82
C GLY A 226 8.74 -12.40 23.27
N SER A 227 9.23 -11.24 23.73
CA SER A 227 8.89 -10.70 25.05
C SER A 227 7.42 -10.36 25.23
N ALA A 228 6.77 -9.79 24.22
CA ALA A 228 5.34 -9.47 24.28
C ALA A 228 4.51 -10.75 24.34
N THR A 229 4.87 -11.75 23.55
CA THR A 229 4.26 -13.08 23.59
C THR A 229 4.39 -13.70 24.98
N ILE A 230 5.56 -13.62 25.63
CA ILE A 230 5.66 -14.06 27.02
C ILE A 230 4.65 -13.35 27.92
N GLY A 231 4.57 -12.02 27.85
CA GLY A 231 3.64 -11.22 28.66
C GLY A 231 2.17 -11.59 28.48
N MET A 232 1.75 -11.84 27.24
CA MET A 232 0.35 -12.16 26.91
C MET A 232 -0.03 -13.60 27.30
N PHE A 233 0.90 -14.55 27.18
CA PHE A 233 0.60 -15.98 27.29
C PHE A 233 1.09 -16.63 28.59
N ALA A 234 1.86 -15.95 29.44
CA ALA A 234 2.42 -16.52 30.67
C ALA A 234 1.42 -17.27 31.56
N LYS A 235 0.19 -16.74 31.75
CA LYS A 235 -0.86 -17.41 32.53
C LYS A 235 -1.33 -18.74 31.92
N GLN A 236 -1.20 -18.89 30.61
CA GLN A 236 -1.53 -20.13 29.92
C GLN A 236 -0.44 -21.19 30.09
N TRP A 237 0.78 -20.82 30.46
CA TRP A 237 1.86 -21.78 30.69
C TRP A 237 2.09 -22.09 32.18
N HIS A 238 1.68 -21.18 33.05
CA HIS A 238 1.82 -21.34 34.50
C HIS A 238 1.22 -22.67 35.00
N GLY A 239 2.05 -23.48 35.63
CA GLY A 239 1.69 -24.81 36.16
C GLY A 239 1.60 -25.92 35.12
N ARG A 240 1.92 -25.65 33.83
CA ARG A 240 1.87 -26.63 32.73
C ARG A 240 3.26 -26.94 32.15
N VAL A 241 4.18 -25.97 32.19
CA VAL A 241 5.57 -26.12 31.75
C VAL A 241 6.47 -25.28 32.64
N ASP A 242 7.70 -25.74 32.89
CA ASP A 242 8.65 -25.04 33.75
C ASP A 242 9.26 -23.80 33.05
N GLU A 243 9.52 -23.90 31.74
CA GLU A 243 10.12 -22.83 30.95
C GLU A 243 9.44 -22.63 29.60
N VAL A 244 9.40 -21.38 29.14
CA VAL A 244 9.05 -21.06 27.75
C VAL A 244 10.05 -20.09 27.15
N VAL A 245 10.58 -20.43 25.99
CA VAL A 245 11.40 -19.54 25.16
C VAL A 245 10.61 -19.19 23.92
N VAL A 246 10.29 -17.90 23.76
CA VAL A 246 9.69 -17.40 22.50
C VAL A 246 10.81 -16.85 21.63
N VAL A 247 11.15 -17.58 20.57
CA VAL A 247 12.23 -17.27 19.64
C VAL A 247 11.78 -16.18 18.67
N ASP A 248 12.60 -15.14 18.58
CA ASP A 248 12.36 -13.95 17.79
C ASP A 248 13.70 -13.30 17.44
N ASP A 249 13.87 -12.87 16.19
CA ASP A 249 15.09 -12.23 15.68
C ASP A 249 15.38 -10.90 16.39
N HIS A 250 14.32 -10.14 16.71
CA HIS A 250 14.42 -8.87 17.41
C HIS A 250 14.60 -9.09 18.92
N ILE A 251 13.61 -9.67 19.60
CA ILE A 251 13.62 -9.85 21.06
C ILE A 251 13.11 -11.23 21.43
N THR A 252 14.03 -12.15 21.71
CA THR A 252 13.70 -13.45 22.28
C THR A 252 13.30 -13.32 23.75
N GLY A 253 12.18 -13.93 24.11
CA GLY A 253 11.60 -13.91 25.46
C GLY A 253 11.86 -15.20 26.22
N VAL A 254 12.13 -15.11 27.53
CA VAL A 254 12.33 -16.27 28.43
C VAL A 254 11.42 -16.13 29.65
N LEU A 255 10.50 -17.09 29.86
CA LEU A 255 9.40 -16.99 30.82
C LEU A 255 9.86 -16.84 32.27
N SER A 256 10.71 -17.74 32.76
CA SER A 256 11.09 -17.77 34.19
C SER A 256 11.83 -16.50 34.64
N GLU A 257 12.56 -15.87 33.73
CA GLU A 257 13.25 -14.62 33.98
C GLU A 257 12.38 -13.38 33.75
N HIS A 258 11.40 -13.46 32.85
CA HIS A 258 10.57 -12.32 32.48
C HIS A 258 9.72 -11.84 33.66
N GLN A 259 9.42 -10.54 33.71
CA GLN A 259 8.63 -9.96 34.80
C GLN A 259 7.26 -10.66 34.99
N ALA A 260 6.64 -11.10 33.89
CA ALA A 260 5.40 -11.86 33.93
C ALA A 260 5.56 -13.21 34.66
N GLY A 261 6.67 -13.93 34.44
CA GLY A 261 6.96 -15.16 35.16
C GLY A 261 7.24 -14.91 36.64
N LYS A 262 7.99 -13.84 36.96
CA LYS A 262 8.23 -13.44 38.37
C LYS A 262 6.96 -13.09 39.13
N LEU A 263 6.02 -12.39 38.51
CA LEU A 263 4.73 -12.07 39.12
C LEU A 263 3.78 -13.27 39.23
N LEU A 264 4.09 -14.36 38.54
CA LEU A 264 3.38 -15.64 38.64
C LEU A 264 4.14 -16.65 39.51
N ASP A 265 5.16 -16.22 40.24
CA ASP A 265 6.01 -17.06 41.10
C ASP A 265 6.61 -18.28 40.38
N ILE A 266 6.90 -18.14 39.07
CA ILE A 266 7.58 -19.18 38.29
C ILE A 266 9.04 -19.26 38.77
N ALA A 267 9.44 -20.47 39.17
CA ALA A 267 10.78 -20.74 39.67
C ALA A 267 11.86 -20.53 38.59
N ASP A 268 13.06 -20.14 39.02
CA ASP A 268 14.22 -20.09 38.12
C ASP A 268 14.56 -21.49 37.61
N THR A 269 14.81 -21.59 36.30
CA THR A 269 15.02 -22.87 35.61
C THR A 269 16.50 -23.16 35.37
N GLY A 270 17.37 -22.17 35.64
CA GLY A 270 18.79 -22.22 35.31
C GLY A 270 19.09 -22.09 33.82
N ILE A 271 18.10 -21.74 32.98
CA ILE A 271 18.32 -21.51 31.55
C ILE A 271 19.36 -20.41 31.30
N LYS A 272 20.14 -20.56 30.24
CA LYS A 272 21.09 -19.53 29.78
C LYS A 272 20.92 -19.29 28.30
N MET A 273 20.76 -18.04 27.91
CA MET A 273 20.71 -17.64 26.50
C MET A 273 22.08 -17.18 26.00
N LYS A 274 22.39 -17.45 24.72
CA LYS A 274 23.62 -17.00 24.04
C LYS A 274 23.53 -15.57 23.46
N GLY A 275 22.49 -14.81 23.78
CA GLY A 275 22.30 -13.43 23.33
C GLY A 275 22.64 -12.35 24.36
N ARG A 276 22.49 -11.09 23.97
CA ARG A 276 22.67 -9.94 24.85
C ARG A 276 21.42 -9.70 25.69
N ARG A 277 21.52 -9.92 27.00
CA ARG A 277 20.44 -9.59 27.95
C ARG A 277 20.20 -8.08 27.97
N SER A 278 18.94 -7.68 27.80
CA SER A 278 18.50 -6.28 27.91
C SER A 278 17.92 -5.98 29.28
N THR A 279 16.86 -6.70 29.62
CA THR A 279 16.13 -6.68 30.89
C THR A 279 15.78 -8.12 31.24
N PRO A 280 15.32 -8.44 32.46
CA PRO A 280 14.98 -9.82 32.83
C PRO A 280 14.07 -10.49 31.80
N GLY A 281 14.50 -11.66 31.30
CA GLY A 281 13.78 -12.44 30.29
C GLY A 281 13.71 -11.83 28.89
N ARG A 282 14.47 -10.77 28.57
CA ARG A 282 14.52 -10.14 27.24
C ARG A 282 15.93 -10.17 26.68
N TYR A 283 16.10 -10.83 25.54
CA TYR A 283 17.40 -11.05 24.90
C TYR A 283 17.41 -10.53 23.46
N PHE A 284 18.37 -9.67 23.15
CA PHE A 284 18.68 -9.23 21.78
C PHE A 284 19.76 -10.10 21.17
N GLN A 285 19.81 -10.17 19.83
CA GLN A 285 20.91 -10.77 19.08
C GLN A 285 21.21 -12.21 19.55
N VAL A 286 20.17 -13.02 19.74
CA VAL A 286 20.35 -14.45 20.03
C VAL A 286 20.80 -15.22 18.79
N ALA A 287 20.41 -14.73 17.61
CA ALA A 287 20.76 -15.22 16.28
C ALA A 287 20.63 -14.05 15.29
N ASP A 288 21.21 -14.20 14.10
CA ASP A 288 21.08 -13.20 13.03
C ASP A 288 19.71 -13.35 12.33
N PRO A 289 19.18 -12.29 11.70
CA PRO A 289 17.96 -12.36 10.89
C PRO A 289 18.07 -13.36 9.73
N GLY A 290 16.98 -14.01 9.38
CA GLY A 290 16.91 -15.03 8.34
C GLY A 290 15.49 -15.52 8.05
N THR A 291 15.38 -16.73 7.52
CA THR A 291 14.10 -17.35 7.09
C THR A 291 13.70 -18.57 7.93
N GLY A 292 14.38 -18.80 9.05
CA GLY A 292 14.15 -19.90 9.99
C GLY A 292 13.28 -19.47 11.18
N TRP A 293 13.58 -20.03 12.36
CA TRP A 293 12.77 -19.85 13.56
C TRP A 293 12.58 -18.39 13.95
N GLY A 294 11.34 -17.92 14.03
CA GLY A 294 11.01 -16.55 14.51
C GLY A 294 11.73 -15.45 13.74
N GLY A 295 11.96 -15.64 12.43
CA GLY A 295 12.66 -14.69 11.58
C GLY A 295 14.18 -14.70 11.70
N THR A 296 14.76 -15.71 12.36
CA THR A 296 16.22 -15.87 12.51
C THR A 296 16.82 -16.75 11.41
N ASN A 297 18.15 -16.87 11.38
CA ASN A 297 18.86 -17.77 10.47
C ASN A 297 19.02 -19.22 11.00
N ILE A 298 18.39 -19.58 12.12
CA ILE A 298 18.54 -20.91 12.74
C ILE A 298 17.41 -21.85 12.35
N SER A 299 17.74 -23.13 12.21
CA SER A 299 16.78 -24.24 12.08
C SER A 299 16.59 -25.01 13.39
N ASP A 300 17.65 -25.10 14.21
CA ASP A 300 17.62 -25.72 15.54
C ASP A 300 17.48 -24.64 16.62
N PRO A 301 16.33 -24.57 17.33
CA PRO A 301 16.13 -23.59 18.38
C PRO A 301 17.02 -23.85 19.61
N LEU A 302 17.59 -25.04 19.81
CA LEU A 302 18.51 -25.28 20.93
C LEU A 302 19.87 -24.57 20.73
N SER A 303 20.19 -24.18 19.50
CA SER A 303 21.46 -23.50 19.16
C SER A 303 21.66 -22.18 19.91
N ILE A 304 20.58 -21.50 20.30
CA ILE A 304 20.59 -20.24 21.05
C ILE A 304 20.72 -20.41 22.58
N LEU A 305 20.75 -21.66 23.06
CA LEU A 305 20.88 -21.98 24.49
C LEU A 305 22.34 -22.28 24.86
N GLY A 306 22.75 -21.80 26.03
CA GLY A 306 23.96 -22.22 26.74
C GLY A 306 23.68 -23.38 27.70
N PRO A 307 24.71 -23.92 28.38
CA PRO A 307 24.52 -24.96 29.37
C PRO A 307 23.70 -24.45 30.56
N PHE A 308 22.71 -25.23 30.99
CA PHE A 308 21.86 -24.91 32.14
C PHE A 308 22.68 -24.82 33.43
N ASN A 309 22.27 -23.94 34.34
CA ASN A 309 22.86 -23.80 35.66
C ASN A 309 22.44 -24.99 36.56
N ALA A 310 23.36 -25.91 36.81
CA ALA A 310 23.12 -27.11 37.61
C ALA A 310 22.72 -26.87 39.09
N LYS A 311 22.78 -25.61 39.57
CA LYS A 311 22.28 -25.24 40.91
C LYS A 311 20.76 -25.02 40.93
N GLU A 312 20.16 -24.73 39.78
CA GLU A 312 18.75 -24.37 39.62
C GLU A 312 18.02 -25.40 38.75
N ALA A 313 18.66 -25.85 37.68
CA ALA A 313 18.13 -26.87 36.78
C ALA A 313 18.12 -28.26 37.43
N ARG A 314 17.18 -29.10 37.00
CA ARG A 314 17.00 -30.48 37.46
C ARG A 314 16.64 -31.41 36.30
N PRO A 315 17.00 -32.71 36.37
CA PRO A 315 16.46 -33.71 35.44
C PRO A 315 14.92 -33.70 35.48
N GLY A 316 14.30 -33.85 34.32
CA GLY A 316 12.84 -33.81 34.16
C GLY A 316 12.24 -32.40 34.02
N LEU A 317 13.04 -31.33 34.07
CA LEU A 317 12.56 -29.97 33.80
C LEU A 317 12.02 -29.88 32.36
N THR A 318 10.85 -29.26 32.21
CA THR A 318 10.10 -29.17 30.96
C THR A 318 10.24 -27.79 30.30
N MET A 319 10.39 -27.74 28.97
CA MET A 319 10.59 -26.49 28.25
C MET A 319 9.84 -26.49 26.91
N LEU A 320 9.07 -25.44 26.65
CA LEU A 320 8.49 -25.14 25.34
C LEU A 320 9.36 -24.09 24.63
N MET A 321 9.78 -24.37 23.40
CA MET A 321 10.32 -23.35 22.50
C MET A 321 9.31 -23.10 21.38
N VAL A 322 8.98 -21.84 21.11
CA VAL A 322 7.96 -21.46 20.13
C VAL A 322 8.33 -20.17 19.39
N SER A 323 7.97 -20.01 18.12
CA SER A 323 8.12 -18.73 17.40
C SER A 323 7.02 -17.73 17.78
N THR A 324 7.22 -16.47 17.44
CA THR A 324 6.23 -15.38 17.61
C THR A 324 4.90 -15.62 16.88
N THR A 325 4.92 -16.39 15.80
CA THR A 325 3.75 -16.80 15.02
C THR A 325 3.17 -18.14 15.43
N GLY A 326 3.88 -18.92 16.26
CA GLY A 326 3.54 -20.31 16.54
C GLY A 326 3.71 -21.26 15.36
N GLU A 327 4.29 -20.83 14.23
CA GLU A 327 4.62 -21.68 13.07
C GLU A 327 5.65 -22.75 13.44
N HIS A 328 6.59 -22.39 14.31
CA HIS A 328 7.60 -23.30 14.83
C HIS A 328 7.35 -23.53 16.33
N ALA A 329 7.29 -24.79 16.76
CA ALA A 329 7.17 -25.13 18.16
C ALA A 329 7.75 -26.53 18.44
N SER A 330 8.53 -26.66 19.52
CA SER A 330 9.12 -27.91 19.98
C SER A 330 9.12 -27.96 21.51
N TYR A 331 9.01 -29.17 22.05
CA TYR A 331 8.91 -29.42 23.48
C TYR A 331 10.05 -30.32 23.95
N TYR A 332 10.70 -29.93 25.05
CA TYR A 332 11.91 -30.55 25.55
C TYR A 332 11.81 -30.92 27.02
N VAL A 333 12.48 -32.01 27.40
CA VAL A 333 12.67 -32.40 28.80
C VAL A 333 14.16 -32.55 29.06
N LEU A 334 14.66 -32.01 30.17
CA LEU A 334 16.07 -32.16 30.56
C LEU A 334 16.36 -33.60 31.00
N ASP A 335 17.40 -34.19 30.43
CA ASP A 335 17.93 -35.49 30.86
C ASP A 335 18.75 -35.40 32.16
N GLU A 336 19.31 -36.53 32.61
CA GLU A 336 20.19 -36.61 33.78
C GLU A 336 21.46 -35.74 33.66
N ALA A 337 21.88 -35.43 32.43
CA ALA A 337 23.01 -34.54 32.14
C ALA A 337 22.58 -33.07 31.94
N LEU A 338 21.31 -32.75 32.25
CA LEU A 338 20.69 -31.43 32.08
C LEU A 338 20.69 -30.94 30.62
N LYS A 339 20.63 -31.86 29.67
CA LYS A 339 20.51 -31.55 28.25
C LYS A 339 19.05 -31.65 27.82
N PRO A 340 18.53 -30.67 27.05
CA PRO A 340 17.18 -30.75 26.51
C PRO A 340 17.09 -31.86 25.46
N ILE A 341 16.18 -32.81 25.69
CA ILE A 341 15.82 -33.87 24.75
C ILE A 341 14.42 -33.59 24.25
N GLU A 342 14.25 -33.54 22.92
CA GLU A 342 12.94 -33.31 22.31
C GLU A 342 12.01 -34.50 22.60
N THR A 343 10.78 -34.19 22.99
CA THR A 343 9.74 -35.19 23.32
C THR A 343 8.39 -34.74 22.78
N GLU A 344 7.39 -35.61 22.83
CA GLU A 344 6.05 -35.25 22.36
C GLU A 344 5.44 -34.12 23.21
N MET A 345 5.00 -33.05 22.54
CA MET A 345 4.36 -31.92 23.21
C MET A 345 3.00 -32.31 23.81
N PRO A 346 2.77 -32.03 25.11
CA PRO A 346 1.47 -32.17 25.76
C PRO A 346 0.34 -31.41 25.05
N ALA A 347 -0.88 -31.96 25.11
CA ALA A 347 -2.04 -31.43 24.37
C ALA A 347 -2.46 -30.02 24.81
N ASP A 348 -2.31 -29.69 26.09
CA ASP A 348 -2.59 -28.36 26.64
C ASP A 348 -1.58 -27.32 26.16
N LEU A 349 -0.31 -27.69 25.97
CA LEU A 349 0.70 -26.81 25.36
C LEU A 349 0.47 -26.64 23.85
N LYS A 350 0.04 -27.69 23.14
CA LYS A 350 -0.37 -27.58 21.72
C LYS A 350 -1.48 -26.54 21.56
N PHE A 351 -2.50 -26.56 22.42
CA PHE A 351 -3.56 -25.55 22.42
C PHE A 351 -3.04 -24.14 22.67
N SER A 352 -2.01 -23.97 23.52
CA SER A 352 -1.39 -22.66 23.72
C SER A 352 -0.65 -22.17 22.48
N VAL A 353 -0.02 -23.05 21.69
CA VAL A 353 0.62 -22.69 20.43
C VAL A 353 -0.43 -22.30 19.39
N GLU A 354 -1.51 -23.07 19.28
CA GLU A 354 -2.66 -22.73 18.43
C GLU A 354 -3.26 -21.37 18.81
N ARG A 355 -3.31 -21.05 20.10
CA ARG A 355 -3.78 -19.74 20.56
C ARG A 355 -2.86 -18.60 20.12
N ILE A 356 -1.54 -18.81 20.08
CA ILE A 356 -0.60 -17.81 19.52
C ILE A 356 -0.93 -17.58 18.05
N GLN A 357 -1.13 -18.66 17.28
CA GLN A 357 -1.51 -18.57 15.88
C GLN A 357 -2.85 -17.86 15.67
N GLU A 358 -3.85 -18.11 16.54
CA GLU A 358 -5.17 -17.45 16.50
C GLU A 358 -5.07 -15.93 16.74
N ASN A 359 -4.08 -15.48 17.50
CA ASN A 359 -3.85 -14.06 17.77
C ASN A 359 -2.96 -13.38 16.70
N CYS A 360 -2.51 -14.12 15.68
CA CYS A 360 -1.79 -13.55 14.54
C CYS A 360 -2.77 -13.23 13.41
N GLU A 361 -2.68 -12.02 12.85
CA GLU A 361 -3.49 -11.62 11.70
C GLU A 361 -2.94 -12.23 10.39
N PRO A 362 -3.76 -12.40 9.34
CA PRO A 362 -3.27 -12.81 8.03
C PRO A 362 -2.19 -11.85 7.50
N ALA A 363 -1.08 -12.39 7.01
CA ALA A 363 -0.04 -11.58 6.39
C ALA A 363 -0.52 -10.96 5.07
N LEU A 364 -0.27 -9.66 4.87
CA LEU A 364 -0.64 -8.93 3.65
C LEU A 364 0.47 -7.99 3.19
N CYS A 365 0.47 -7.70 1.89
CA CYS A 365 1.20 -6.57 1.32
C CYS A 365 0.25 -5.38 1.19
N THR A 366 0.61 -4.25 1.81
CA THR A 366 -0.04 -2.96 1.54
C THR A 366 0.76 -2.21 0.48
N VAL A 367 0.06 -1.58 -0.47
CA VAL A 367 0.67 -0.67 -1.45
C VAL A 367 -0.01 0.69 -1.30
N LEU A 368 0.75 1.70 -0.87
CA LEU A 368 0.29 3.08 -0.83
C LEU A 368 0.93 3.86 -1.98
N PHE A 369 0.12 4.40 -2.89
CA PHE A 369 0.62 5.38 -3.86
C PHE A 369 0.86 6.69 -3.14
N MET A 370 2.02 7.32 -3.36
CA MET A 370 2.37 8.64 -2.84
C MET A 370 2.77 9.56 -4.00
N GLY A 371 2.10 10.70 -4.13
CA GLY A 371 2.35 11.67 -5.19
C GLY A 371 2.26 13.12 -4.75
N GLY A 372 3.12 13.97 -5.30
CA GLY A 372 3.07 15.42 -5.11
C GLY A 372 2.28 16.12 -6.21
N ALA A 373 1.17 16.79 -5.87
CA ALA A 373 0.44 17.64 -6.81
C ALA A 373 1.24 18.95 -7.06
N GLY A 374 1.90 18.99 -8.22
CA GLY A 374 2.76 20.08 -8.66
C GLY A 374 2.06 21.43 -8.83
N GLY A 375 2.83 22.49 -9.10
CA GLY A 375 2.27 23.82 -9.36
C GLY A 375 1.34 23.86 -10.57
N SER A 376 1.69 23.13 -11.63
CA SER A 376 0.91 23.01 -12.87
C SER A 376 -0.46 22.38 -12.67
N LEU A 377 -0.52 21.24 -11.99
CA LEU A 377 -1.79 20.58 -11.65
C LEU A 377 -2.70 21.52 -10.84
N ARG A 378 -2.12 22.19 -9.84
CA ARG A 378 -2.85 23.15 -9.00
C ARG A 378 -3.30 24.39 -9.77
N ALA A 379 -2.57 24.82 -10.79
CA ALA A 379 -2.96 25.94 -11.66
C ALA A 379 -4.21 25.61 -12.49
N GLY A 380 -4.40 24.35 -12.87
CA GLY A 380 -5.66 23.91 -13.48
C GLY A 380 -6.85 23.93 -12.52
N VAL A 381 -6.63 24.01 -11.21
CA VAL A 381 -7.71 24.13 -10.21
C VAL A 381 -8.04 25.59 -9.92
N THR A 382 -7.03 26.45 -9.81
CA THR A 382 -7.15 27.86 -9.44
C THR A 382 -6.02 28.71 -10.02
N ASP A 383 -6.28 29.99 -10.24
CA ASP A 383 -5.28 30.98 -10.69
C ASP A 383 -4.12 31.16 -9.70
N ASN A 384 -4.31 30.87 -8.41
CA ASN A 384 -3.25 30.96 -7.41
C ASN A 384 -3.04 29.61 -6.67
N PRO A 385 -2.12 28.75 -7.15
CA PRO A 385 -1.86 27.41 -6.60
C PRO A 385 -1.60 27.34 -5.09
N VAL A 386 -1.05 28.41 -4.50
CA VAL A 386 -0.78 28.46 -3.06
C VAL A 386 -2.07 28.57 -2.25
N ARG A 387 -3.12 29.21 -2.79
CA ARG A 387 -4.41 29.32 -2.10
C ARG A 387 -5.12 27.98 -1.97
N LEU A 388 -5.11 27.15 -3.01
CA LEU A 388 -5.59 25.76 -2.92
C LEU A 388 -4.81 24.96 -1.86
N THR A 389 -3.49 25.14 -1.82
CA THR A 389 -2.65 24.45 -0.82
C THR A 389 -3.02 24.85 0.61
N ARG A 390 -3.32 26.14 0.84
CA ARG A 390 -3.81 26.62 2.14
C ARG A 390 -5.19 26.07 2.44
N SER A 391 -6.11 26.10 1.47
CA SER A 391 -7.47 25.57 1.60
C SER A 391 -7.50 24.08 2.01
N VAL A 392 -6.60 23.26 1.45
CA VAL A 392 -6.45 21.85 1.85
C VAL A 392 -5.94 21.73 3.30
N LYS A 393 -4.96 22.55 3.70
CA LYS A 393 -4.41 22.53 5.06
C LYS A 393 -5.40 23.02 6.12
N ASP A 394 -6.19 24.02 5.76
CA ASP A 394 -7.23 24.60 6.61
C ASP A 394 -8.51 23.73 6.62
N ALA A 395 -8.46 22.55 5.99
CA ALA A 395 -9.55 21.58 5.86
C ALA A 395 -10.83 22.13 5.19
N LEU A 396 -10.71 23.23 4.42
CA LEU A 396 -11.78 23.78 3.59
C LEU A 396 -11.95 22.99 2.29
N THR A 397 -10.88 22.35 1.81
CA THR A 397 -10.89 21.48 0.63
C THR A 397 -10.57 20.05 1.00
N ARG A 398 -11.51 19.15 0.71
CA ARG A 398 -11.29 17.70 0.78
C ARG A 398 -10.59 17.24 -0.50
N VAL A 399 -9.51 16.49 -0.34
CA VAL A 399 -8.81 15.81 -1.42
C VAL A 399 -9.22 14.33 -1.43
N THR A 400 -9.48 13.78 -2.61
CA THR A 400 -9.65 12.34 -2.84
C THR A 400 -8.83 11.91 -4.06
N SER A 401 -8.68 10.59 -4.24
CA SER A 401 -8.09 10.03 -5.46
C SER A 401 -8.93 8.86 -5.94
N GLY A 402 -9.59 9.01 -7.08
CA GLY A 402 -10.48 7.97 -7.60
C GLY A 402 -11.71 7.74 -6.69
N GLY A 403 -12.02 8.70 -5.81
CA GLY A 403 -13.04 8.57 -4.77
C GLY A 403 -12.55 7.97 -3.46
N ALA A 404 -11.35 7.41 -3.43
CA ALA A 404 -10.76 6.90 -2.20
C ALA A 404 -10.32 8.06 -1.28
N PRO A 405 -10.47 7.90 0.05
CA PRO A 405 -9.88 8.83 1.00
C PRO A 405 -8.36 8.83 0.87
N VAL A 406 -7.75 10.01 1.03
CA VAL A 406 -6.29 10.16 0.99
C VAL A 406 -5.77 10.74 2.30
N TYR A 407 -4.54 10.39 2.65
CA TYR A 407 -3.80 11.09 3.69
C TYR A 407 -2.96 12.19 3.04
N VAL A 408 -3.22 13.46 3.38
CA VAL A 408 -2.40 14.59 2.91
C VAL A 408 -1.24 14.82 3.88
N TRP A 409 -0.02 14.69 3.37
CA TRP A 409 1.19 14.86 4.16
C TRP A 409 1.36 16.34 4.57
N PRO A 410 1.65 16.63 5.85
CA PRO A 410 1.87 18.00 6.30
C PRO A 410 3.13 18.58 5.66
N GLY A 411 3.11 19.86 5.29
CA GLY A 411 4.26 20.54 4.70
C GLY A 411 3.90 21.46 3.54
N GLY A 412 4.88 21.92 2.76
CA GLY A 412 4.63 22.72 1.56
C GLY A 412 4.05 21.86 0.43
N GLY A 413 3.15 22.44 -0.38
CA GLY A 413 2.50 21.72 -1.48
C GLY A 413 1.37 20.80 -1.01
N ILE A 414 0.90 19.93 -1.92
CA ILE A 414 -0.11 18.91 -1.64
C ILE A 414 0.52 17.57 -2.02
N THR A 415 1.12 16.90 -1.05
CA THR A 415 1.57 15.51 -1.18
C THR A 415 0.54 14.63 -0.53
N PHE A 416 0.03 13.62 -1.25
CA PHE A 416 -0.98 12.73 -0.71
C PHE A 416 -0.57 11.27 -0.84
N MET A 417 -1.11 10.44 0.05
CA MET A 417 -1.03 8.99 0.00
C MET A 417 -2.43 8.38 -0.12
N VAL A 418 -2.56 7.34 -0.92
CA VAL A 418 -3.81 6.59 -1.09
C VAL A 418 -3.53 5.09 -1.09
N ASP A 419 -4.40 4.34 -0.42
CA ASP A 419 -4.44 2.88 -0.50
C ASP A 419 -5.06 2.47 -1.84
N VAL A 420 -4.25 1.81 -2.66
CA VAL A 420 -4.62 1.46 -4.04
C VAL A 420 -5.75 0.44 -4.09
N THR A 421 -6.00 -0.31 -3.01
CA THR A 421 -7.10 -1.28 -2.92
C THR A 421 -8.47 -0.62 -2.76
N GLN A 422 -8.50 0.65 -2.35
CA GLN A 422 -9.73 1.45 -2.20
C GLN A 422 -10.08 2.21 -3.48
N MET A 423 -9.21 2.16 -4.50
CA MET A 423 -9.43 2.81 -5.78
C MET A 423 -10.07 1.83 -6.79
N PRO A 424 -10.89 2.32 -7.73
CA PRO A 424 -11.39 1.48 -8.81
C PRO A 424 -10.26 0.82 -9.61
N ALA A 425 -10.47 -0.42 -10.05
CA ALA A 425 -9.50 -1.13 -10.89
C ALA A 425 -9.18 -0.33 -12.17
N GLY A 426 -7.89 -0.28 -12.53
CA GLY A 426 -7.44 0.48 -13.71
C GLY A 426 -7.40 2.00 -13.51
N ALA A 427 -7.43 2.50 -12.27
CA ALA A 427 -7.40 3.93 -11.99
C ALA A 427 -6.08 4.61 -12.37
N PHE A 428 -4.98 3.87 -12.46
CA PHE A 428 -3.66 4.42 -12.78
C PHE A 428 -3.32 4.22 -14.25
N GLY A 429 -2.77 5.26 -14.88
CA GLY A 429 -2.21 5.25 -16.22
C GLY A 429 -0.78 5.79 -16.23
N TYR A 430 -0.17 5.93 -17.41
CA TYR A 430 1.19 6.50 -17.54
C TYR A 430 1.29 7.43 -18.74
N VAL A 431 2.43 8.09 -18.86
CA VAL A 431 2.89 8.74 -20.10
C VAL A 431 4.30 8.26 -20.46
N PRO A 432 4.68 8.24 -21.76
CA PRO A 432 5.98 7.70 -22.21
C PRO A 432 7.22 8.40 -21.66
N THR A 433 7.10 9.67 -21.26
CA THR A 433 8.08 10.31 -20.39
C THR A 433 7.84 9.76 -18.98
N PRO A 434 8.62 8.78 -18.48
CA PRO A 434 8.17 7.90 -17.41
C PRO A 434 7.59 8.66 -16.22
N ALA A 435 6.27 8.59 -16.09
CA ALA A 435 5.49 9.25 -15.06
C ALA A 435 4.14 8.56 -14.96
N LEU A 436 3.68 8.38 -13.73
CA LEU A 436 2.36 7.82 -13.48
C LEU A 436 1.31 8.89 -13.67
N VAL A 437 0.11 8.44 -14.01
CA VAL A 437 -1.08 9.24 -14.13
C VAL A 437 -2.06 8.71 -13.12
N ALA A 438 -2.49 9.56 -12.19
CA ALA A 438 -3.41 9.18 -11.13
C ALA A 438 -4.55 10.20 -11.03
N PRO A 439 -5.76 9.77 -10.68
CA PRO A 439 -6.88 10.66 -10.43
C PRO A 439 -6.65 11.49 -9.16
N ILE A 440 -7.07 12.75 -9.16
CA ILE A 440 -7.13 13.58 -7.97
C ILE A 440 -8.34 14.51 -8.05
N GLU A 441 -9.11 14.58 -6.97
CA GLU A 441 -10.30 15.43 -6.89
C GLU A 441 -10.22 16.38 -5.70
N PHE A 442 -10.73 17.60 -5.89
CA PHE A 442 -10.80 18.64 -4.87
C PHE A 442 -12.26 19.05 -4.67
N THR A 443 -12.82 18.74 -3.51
CA THR A 443 -14.21 19.08 -3.16
C THR A 443 -14.25 20.14 -2.06
N MET A 444 -15.03 21.19 -2.26
CA MET A 444 -15.22 22.29 -1.31
C MET A 444 -16.54 23.02 -1.56
N LYS A 445 -16.88 24.00 -0.71
CA LYS A 445 -18.02 24.89 -1.01
C LYS A 445 -17.73 25.74 -2.24
N LEU A 446 -18.74 25.99 -3.05
CA LEU A 446 -18.62 26.83 -4.24
C LEU A 446 -18.12 28.25 -3.89
N SER A 447 -18.55 28.80 -2.75
CA SER A 447 -18.08 30.09 -2.24
C SER A 447 -16.59 30.10 -1.90
N ASP A 448 -16.08 29.01 -1.31
CA ASP A 448 -14.68 28.88 -0.93
C ASP A 448 -13.80 28.73 -2.18
N TYR A 449 -14.30 28.00 -3.19
CA TYR A 449 -13.67 27.89 -4.50
C TYR A 449 -13.55 29.25 -5.20
N ALA A 450 -14.62 30.05 -5.19
CA ALA A 450 -14.57 31.42 -5.72
C ALA A 450 -13.56 32.29 -4.95
N ALA A 451 -13.55 32.22 -3.62
CA ALA A 451 -12.66 33.01 -2.77
C ALA A 451 -11.17 32.68 -2.98
N LEU A 452 -10.84 31.41 -3.27
CA LEU A 452 -9.47 31.02 -3.56
C LEU A 452 -9.02 31.37 -5.00
N GLY A 453 -9.90 31.91 -5.84
CA GLY A 453 -9.62 32.22 -7.25
C GLY A 453 -9.78 31.02 -8.16
N GLY A 454 -10.84 30.24 -7.95
CA GLY A 454 -11.22 29.13 -8.83
C GLY A 454 -11.64 29.61 -10.21
N HIS A 455 -11.56 28.72 -11.19
CA HIS A 455 -11.96 28.95 -12.59
C HIS A 455 -13.48 28.97 -12.73
N MET A 456 -14.13 30.01 -12.22
CA MET A 456 -15.59 30.09 -12.11
C MET A 456 -16.31 29.99 -13.47
N ASP A 457 -15.69 30.50 -14.54
CA ASP A 457 -16.22 30.43 -15.90
C ASP A 457 -16.32 28.99 -16.46
N TYR A 458 -15.65 28.04 -15.80
CA TYR A 458 -15.60 26.63 -16.19
C TYR A 458 -16.48 25.74 -15.30
N VAL A 459 -17.14 26.31 -14.27
CA VAL A 459 -18.04 25.57 -13.40
C VAL A 459 -19.30 25.19 -14.16
N ARG A 460 -19.64 23.90 -14.18
CA ARG A 460 -20.85 23.38 -14.83
C ARG A 460 -21.70 22.60 -13.82
N PRO A 461 -23.03 22.73 -13.83
CA PRO A 461 -23.89 21.88 -13.01
C PRO A 461 -23.72 20.40 -13.36
N LEU A 462 -23.70 19.53 -12.35
CA LEU A 462 -23.63 18.08 -12.52
C LEU A 462 -24.70 17.55 -13.49
N SER A 463 -25.88 18.16 -13.49
CA SER A 463 -26.99 17.80 -14.40
C SER A 463 -26.66 17.97 -15.88
N SER A 464 -25.76 18.90 -16.25
CA SER A 464 -25.38 19.16 -17.64
C SER A 464 -24.41 18.13 -18.23
N LEU A 465 -23.81 17.25 -17.41
CA LEU A 465 -22.81 16.27 -17.87
C LEU A 465 -23.44 15.02 -18.52
N ARG A 466 -24.75 14.82 -18.38
CA ARG A 466 -25.44 13.63 -18.95
C ARG A 466 -25.62 13.71 -20.47
N ASP A 467 -25.58 14.91 -21.02
CA ASP A 467 -25.88 15.18 -22.43
C ASP A 467 -24.61 15.47 -23.26
N SER A 468 -23.41 15.37 -22.68
CA SER A 468 -22.16 15.70 -23.38
C SER A 468 -21.63 14.53 -24.23
N ALA A 469 -21.25 14.85 -25.48
CA ALA A 469 -20.66 13.89 -26.42
C ALA A 469 -19.26 13.37 -26.01
N GLU A 470 -18.63 14.00 -25.01
CA GLU A 470 -17.30 13.67 -24.47
C GLU A 470 -17.27 12.38 -23.63
N VAL A 471 -18.44 11.78 -23.34
CA VAL A 471 -18.59 10.64 -22.39
C VAL A 471 -18.80 9.29 -23.09
N ARG A 472 -18.69 9.20 -24.43
CA ARG A 472 -18.94 7.93 -25.13
C ARG A 472 -17.72 6.98 -25.07
N PRO A 473 -17.83 5.79 -24.44
CA PRO A 473 -16.76 4.80 -24.48
C PRO A 473 -16.56 4.26 -25.90
N MET A 474 -15.30 4.13 -26.29
CA MET A 474 -14.89 3.54 -27.57
C MET A 474 -14.90 2.01 -27.51
N PRO A 475 -15.18 1.30 -28.63
CA PRO A 475 -15.02 -0.15 -28.71
C PRO A 475 -13.56 -0.59 -28.43
N TYR A 476 -13.40 -1.81 -27.90
CA TYR A 476 -12.11 -2.42 -27.61
C TYR A 476 -11.15 -2.41 -28.82
N LEU A 477 -9.94 -1.89 -28.61
CA LEU A 477 -8.85 -1.88 -29.60
C LEU A 477 -7.89 -3.07 -29.33
N PRO A 478 -7.65 -3.96 -30.31
CA PRO A 478 -6.70 -5.07 -30.15
C PRO A 478 -5.26 -4.58 -29.96
N GLY A 479 -4.53 -5.13 -28.97
CA GLY A 479 -3.09 -4.89 -28.75
C GLY A 479 -2.73 -3.94 -27.60
N ARG A 480 -3.70 -3.52 -26.78
CA ARG A 480 -3.50 -2.68 -25.59
C ARG A 480 -2.79 -3.42 -24.46
N ARG A 481 -1.89 -2.77 -23.71
CA ARG A 481 -1.50 -3.26 -22.38
C ARG A 481 -2.73 -3.18 -21.46
N ALA A 482 -3.16 -4.32 -20.92
CA ALA A 482 -4.28 -4.44 -19.99
C ALA A 482 -3.94 -3.91 -18.61
#